data_AF-A0A0M9VVY8-F1
#
_entry.id   AF-A0A0M9VVY8-F1
#
_cell.length_a   1.000
_cell.length_b   1.000
_cell.length_c   1.000
_cell.angle_alpha   90.00
_cell.angle_beta   90.00
_cell.angle_gamma   90.00
#
_symmetry.space_group_name_H-M   'P 1'
#
loop_
_entity.id
_entity.type
_entity.pdbx_description
1 polymer ?
#
loop_
_entity_poly.entity_id
_entity_poly.type
_entity_poly.pdbx_seq_one_letter_code
_entity_poly.pdbx_strand_id
1 'polypeptide(L)'
;MAVPPKFAGTKLQLVPSPASPSAAVPPSPHTLEIYLDYCCPFSARMFHRLTTEVFPMLRSDPASPAANNLVFVFRQQVQPWHPSSTLMHEAALAVLHLAPEKFWAFSAELFRVQREYFDVSVVNETRNHTYRRLAKVAAGVGLDEDKVFKLLKIPDRPVDPKDDEASLNIGNGVTNDLKFVTRQNRQVGVHVTPTVVLNGVVQNDISSGWTLEQTVETDTEWTTAEIAETLLIYHAGTGRITFLAMLKVTSLFVGAFFCLIVGPSYIKADKPPSEIAGVLSCGLIPLLFTAYTTAPFATHIHIHLPPSARASPLALRTFVASALPPSTELSITTMSPIAKPRYSRMRAGDLRPARQRFGIVNYVRPTDPANEGRKWYNLGAVNKFCVTPPRHGGGPGSLAGPEVKGRAGAKRGRDLTEAWIWDALRERIARREAANKLA
;
A
#
# COMPACT_ATOMS: atom_id res chain seq x y z
N MET A 1 12.29 14.40 -2.31
CA MET A 1 13.34 15.43 -2.10
C MET A 1 13.26 16.51 -3.17
N ALA A 2 13.72 17.72 -2.86
CA ALA A 2 13.74 18.81 -3.84
C ALA A 2 14.69 18.51 -5.03
N VAL A 3 14.29 18.93 -6.23
CA VAL A 3 15.15 18.99 -7.42
C VAL A 3 15.38 20.46 -7.72
N PRO A 4 16.63 20.94 -7.73
CA PRO A 4 16.94 22.31 -8.10
C PRO A 4 16.40 22.68 -9.50
N PRO A 5 15.99 23.92 -9.75
CA PRO A 5 15.46 24.34 -11.06
C PRO A 5 16.38 24.00 -12.24
N LYS A 6 17.70 24.15 -12.07
CA LYS A 6 18.69 23.80 -13.10
C LYS A 6 18.73 22.30 -13.48
N PHE A 7 18.14 21.42 -12.68
CA PHE A 7 18.05 19.98 -12.95
C PHE A 7 16.62 19.54 -13.21
N ALA A 8 15.70 20.46 -13.55
CA ALA A 8 14.29 20.15 -13.75
C ALA A 8 14.06 19.04 -14.79
N GLY A 9 14.92 18.95 -15.82
CA GLY A 9 14.86 17.90 -16.85
C GLY A 9 15.02 16.47 -16.31
N THR A 10 15.53 16.27 -15.10
CA THR A 10 15.59 14.93 -14.47
C THR A 10 14.26 14.49 -13.88
N LYS A 11 13.29 15.40 -13.75
CA LYS A 11 11.91 15.06 -13.38
C LYS A 11 11.13 14.62 -14.61
N LEU A 12 10.32 13.60 -14.46
CA LEU A 12 9.36 13.16 -15.46
C LEU A 12 7.99 12.99 -14.81
N GLN A 13 7.04 13.76 -15.31
CA GLN A 13 5.63 13.62 -15.01
C GLN A 13 4.95 13.06 -16.25
N LEU A 14 4.30 11.90 -16.11
CA LEU A 14 3.71 11.19 -17.24
C LEU A 14 2.34 11.74 -17.61
N VAL A 15 1.56 12.17 -16.62
CA VAL A 15 0.25 12.82 -16.78
C VAL A 15 0.24 14.14 -16.02
N PRO A 16 -0.22 15.24 -16.63
CA PRO A 16 -0.35 16.52 -15.95
C PRO A 16 -1.24 16.39 -14.71
N SER A 17 -0.78 16.92 -13.57
CA SER A 17 -1.57 16.89 -12.33
C SER A 17 -2.82 17.77 -12.53
N PRO A 18 -4.01 17.32 -12.11
CA PRO A 18 -5.21 18.14 -12.21
C PRO A 18 -5.01 19.44 -11.42
N ALA A 19 -5.16 20.58 -12.09
CA ALA A 19 -5.11 21.87 -11.45
C ALA A 19 -6.24 21.95 -10.41
N SER A 20 -5.91 21.98 -9.12
CA SER A 20 -6.90 22.12 -8.06
C SER A 20 -7.23 23.61 -7.91
N PRO A 21 -8.44 24.08 -8.29
CA PRO A 21 -8.69 25.52 -8.43
C PRO A 21 -8.93 26.27 -7.11
N SER A 22 -8.96 25.58 -5.96
CA SER A 22 -9.57 26.15 -4.74
C SER A 22 -9.03 25.64 -3.39
N ALA A 23 -7.88 24.98 -3.34
CA ALA A 23 -7.32 24.52 -2.06
C ALA A 23 -6.17 25.43 -1.60
N ALA A 24 -6.23 25.92 -0.36
CA ALA A 24 -5.10 26.57 0.32
C ALA A 24 -3.89 25.62 0.51
N VAL A 25 -4.06 24.33 0.21
CA VAL A 25 -3.02 23.31 0.23
C VAL A 25 -2.65 22.97 -1.23
N PRO A 26 -1.39 23.14 -1.63
CA PRO A 26 -0.96 22.81 -2.98
C PRO A 26 -1.00 21.28 -3.20
N PRO A 27 -1.28 20.81 -4.43
CA PRO A 27 -1.16 19.40 -4.75
C PRO A 27 0.27 18.91 -4.45
N SER A 28 0.37 17.76 -3.78
CA SER A 28 1.63 17.16 -3.35
C SER A 28 1.79 15.78 -3.98
N PRO A 29 2.39 15.69 -5.19
CA PRO A 29 2.56 14.41 -5.85
C PRO A 29 3.59 13.55 -5.12
N HIS A 30 3.36 12.24 -5.13
CA HIS A 30 4.36 11.28 -4.71
C HIS A 30 5.58 11.39 -5.62
N THR A 31 6.77 11.27 -5.04
CA THR A 31 8.04 11.35 -5.77
C THR A 31 8.76 10.01 -5.69
N LEU A 32 8.96 9.37 -6.84
CA LEU A 32 9.78 8.18 -6.99
C LEU A 32 11.15 8.59 -7.55
N GLU A 33 12.16 8.62 -6.69
CA GLU A 33 13.54 8.95 -7.07
C GLU A 33 14.31 7.67 -7.35
N ILE A 34 14.95 7.61 -8.50
CA ILE A 34 15.64 6.42 -8.99
C ILE A 34 17.10 6.78 -9.21
N TYR A 35 17.96 6.21 -8.38
CA TYR A 35 19.40 6.44 -8.40
C TYR A 35 20.04 5.46 -9.36
N LEU A 36 20.56 5.99 -10.46
CA LEU A 36 21.07 5.20 -11.57
C LEU A 36 22.48 5.65 -11.94
N ASP A 37 23.31 4.66 -12.24
CA ASP A 37 24.64 4.85 -12.81
C ASP A 37 24.62 4.46 -14.29
N TYR A 38 25.10 5.34 -15.17
CA TYR A 38 25.15 5.07 -16.60
C TYR A 38 26.04 3.90 -16.99
N CYS A 39 27.02 3.52 -16.17
CA CYS A 39 27.91 2.39 -16.44
C CYS A 39 27.47 1.09 -15.73
N CYS A 40 26.41 1.14 -14.90
CA CYS A 40 25.90 -0.06 -14.22
C CYS A 40 24.92 -0.85 -15.11
N PRO A 41 25.14 -2.15 -15.38
CA PRO A 41 24.22 -2.96 -16.19
C PRO A 41 22.85 -3.16 -15.53
N PHE A 42 22.79 -3.16 -14.18
CA PHE A 42 21.52 -3.26 -13.46
C PHE A 42 20.71 -1.96 -13.54
N SER A 43 21.38 -0.80 -13.57
CA SER A 43 20.73 0.48 -13.83
C SER A 43 20.15 0.55 -15.23
N ALA A 44 20.88 0.08 -16.25
CA ALA A 44 20.37 -0.01 -17.62
C ALA A 44 19.13 -0.90 -17.70
N ARG A 45 19.16 -2.07 -17.05
CA ARG A 45 18.01 -2.99 -16.99
C ARG A 45 16.78 -2.34 -16.35
N MET A 46 16.94 -1.64 -15.23
CA MET A 46 15.83 -0.93 -14.57
C MET A 46 15.29 0.20 -15.45
N PHE A 47 16.17 1.01 -16.03
CA PHE A 47 15.77 2.12 -16.89
C PHE A 47 15.02 1.64 -18.14
N HIS A 48 15.47 0.53 -18.74
CA HIS A 48 14.79 -0.10 -19.87
C HIS A 48 13.35 -0.49 -19.48
N ARG A 49 13.16 -1.26 -18.40
CA ARG A 49 11.81 -1.63 -17.92
C ARG A 49 10.92 -0.42 -17.66
N LEU A 50 11.45 0.60 -16.99
CA LEU A 50 10.69 1.82 -16.74
C LEU A 50 10.20 2.47 -18.04
N THR A 51 11.08 2.57 -19.03
CA THR A 51 10.77 3.28 -20.28
C THR A 51 9.95 2.47 -21.28
N THR A 52 10.08 1.14 -21.29
CA THR A 52 9.38 0.27 -22.25
C THR A 52 8.12 -0.39 -21.71
N GLU A 53 7.99 -0.55 -20.40
CA GLU A 53 6.87 -1.26 -19.77
C GLU A 53 6.06 -0.30 -18.88
N VAL A 54 6.69 0.29 -17.86
CA VAL A 54 5.99 1.05 -16.80
C VAL A 54 5.44 2.37 -17.33
N PHE A 55 6.24 3.19 -18.02
CA PHE A 55 5.79 4.48 -18.51
C PHE A 55 4.67 4.36 -19.56
N PRO A 56 4.73 3.44 -20.54
CA PRO A 56 3.60 3.17 -21.43
C PRO A 56 2.35 2.70 -20.68
N MET A 57 2.48 1.79 -19.72
CA MET A 57 1.36 1.31 -18.90
C MET A 57 0.67 2.46 -18.17
N LEU A 58 1.42 3.30 -17.45
CA LEU A 58 0.88 4.45 -16.71
C LEU A 58 0.24 5.49 -17.64
N ARG A 59 0.76 5.67 -18.86
CA ARG A 59 0.14 6.55 -19.87
C ARG A 59 -1.16 5.96 -20.45
N SER A 60 -1.29 4.64 -20.48
CA SER A 60 -2.49 3.96 -21.01
C SER A 60 -3.69 4.00 -20.07
N ASP A 61 -3.46 4.21 -18.77
CA ASP A 61 -4.51 4.48 -17.78
C ASP A 61 -4.25 5.80 -17.03
N PRO A 62 -4.54 6.95 -17.68
CA PRO A 62 -4.37 8.25 -17.06
C PRO A 62 -5.31 8.48 -15.88
N ALA A 63 -6.34 7.66 -15.65
CA ALA A 63 -7.25 7.82 -14.53
C ALA A 63 -6.71 7.15 -13.25
N SER A 64 -5.73 6.25 -13.37
CA SER A 64 -5.11 5.58 -12.22
C SER A 64 -4.50 6.58 -11.22
N PRO A 65 -4.62 6.33 -9.90
CA PRO A 65 -3.97 7.16 -8.88
C PRO A 65 -2.46 7.32 -9.10
N ALA A 66 -1.81 6.26 -9.60
CA ALA A 66 -0.41 6.22 -9.98
C ALA A 66 -0.06 7.21 -11.10
N ALA A 67 -0.83 7.20 -12.19
CA ALA A 67 -0.56 8.06 -13.32
C ALA A 67 -0.77 9.55 -12.97
N ASN A 68 -1.79 9.86 -12.16
CA ASN A 68 -2.17 11.23 -11.83
C ASN A 68 -1.38 11.88 -10.69
N ASN A 69 -0.74 11.09 -9.82
CA ASN A 69 -0.13 11.60 -8.59
C ASN A 69 1.32 11.15 -8.36
N LEU A 70 2.02 10.66 -9.39
CA LEU A 70 3.41 10.21 -9.30
C LEU A 70 4.34 11.02 -10.21
N VAL A 71 5.47 11.45 -9.63
CA VAL A 71 6.58 12.11 -10.33
C VAL A 71 7.82 11.26 -10.21
N PHE A 72 8.41 10.91 -11.36
CA PHE A 72 9.68 10.20 -11.41
C PHE A 72 10.85 11.18 -11.39
N VAL A 73 11.92 10.85 -10.69
CA VAL A 73 13.14 11.66 -10.65
C VAL A 73 14.34 10.78 -10.92
N PHE A 74 15.05 11.04 -12.01
CA PHE A 74 16.35 10.43 -12.26
C PHE A 74 17.40 11.08 -11.37
N ARG A 75 18.06 10.28 -10.52
CA ARG A 75 19.20 10.70 -9.72
C ARG A 75 20.47 10.09 -10.29
N GLN A 76 21.35 10.94 -10.80
CA GLN A 76 22.64 10.54 -11.36
C GLN A 76 23.58 10.10 -10.23
N GLN A 77 23.82 8.80 -10.09
CA GLN A 77 24.64 8.20 -9.04
C GLN A 77 25.91 7.58 -9.63
N VAL A 78 27.01 8.34 -9.62
CA VAL A 78 28.31 7.87 -10.10
C VAL A 78 28.85 6.77 -9.18
N GLN A 79 29.25 5.63 -9.75
CA GLN A 79 29.97 4.60 -9.01
C GLN A 79 31.47 4.68 -9.28
N PRO A 80 32.32 4.87 -8.24
CA PRO A 80 33.76 5.06 -8.44
C PRO A 80 34.48 3.86 -9.07
N TRP A 81 33.95 2.65 -8.95
CA TRP A 81 34.52 1.44 -9.56
C TRP A 81 34.13 1.26 -11.03
N HIS A 82 33.34 2.17 -11.60
CA HIS A 82 33.13 2.28 -13.03
C HIS A 82 33.84 3.56 -13.53
N PRO A 83 35.13 3.53 -13.88
CA PRO A 83 35.93 4.74 -14.14
C PRO A 83 35.32 5.70 -15.19
N SER A 84 34.70 5.15 -16.24
CA SER A 84 34.03 5.90 -17.30
C SER A 84 32.70 6.54 -16.89
N SER A 85 32.08 6.08 -15.81
CA SER A 85 30.77 6.55 -15.31
C SER A 85 30.77 8.07 -15.11
N THR A 86 31.84 8.61 -14.51
CA THR A 86 31.99 10.07 -14.31
C THR A 86 31.81 10.83 -15.61
N LEU A 87 32.44 10.38 -16.71
CA LEU A 87 32.37 11.04 -18.01
C LEU A 87 30.97 10.97 -18.61
N MET A 88 30.31 9.81 -18.47
CA MET A 88 28.93 9.58 -18.92
C MET A 88 27.94 10.50 -18.18
N HIS A 89 28.11 10.67 -16.87
CA HIS A 89 27.29 11.57 -16.04
C HIS A 89 27.52 13.05 -16.37
N GLU A 90 28.77 13.46 -16.61
CA GLU A 90 29.07 14.82 -17.08
C GLU A 90 28.40 15.10 -18.44
N ALA A 91 28.41 14.15 -19.37
CA ALA A 91 27.69 14.30 -20.64
C ALA A 91 26.18 14.50 -20.43
N ALA A 92 25.56 13.75 -19.51
CA ALA A 92 24.15 13.93 -19.19
C ALA A 92 23.85 15.29 -18.53
N LEU A 93 24.77 15.82 -17.72
CA LEU A 93 24.67 17.17 -17.15
C LEU A 93 24.83 18.26 -18.23
N ALA A 94 25.73 18.07 -19.20
CA ALA A 94 25.87 18.98 -20.33
C ALA A 94 24.59 19.03 -21.18
N VAL A 95 23.95 17.87 -21.40
CA VAL A 95 22.63 17.80 -22.05
C VAL A 95 21.57 18.53 -21.23
N LEU A 96 21.53 18.37 -19.90
CA LEU A 96 20.61 19.12 -19.03
C LEU A 96 20.78 20.63 -19.14
N HIS A 97 22.02 21.11 -19.29
CA HIS A 97 22.30 22.54 -19.45
C HIS A 97 21.85 23.10 -20.78
N LEU A 98 21.98 22.32 -21.86
CA LEU A 98 21.71 22.79 -23.22
C LEU A 98 20.25 22.55 -23.66
N ALA A 99 19.67 21.42 -23.27
CA ALA A 99 18.36 20.96 -23.71
C ALA A 99 17.74 20.03 -22.64
N PRO A 100 17.22 20.58 -21.51
CA PRO A 100 16.71 19.79 -20.39
C PRO A 100 15.58 18.83 -20.78
N GLU A 101 14.77 19.17 -21.77
CA GLU A 101 13.71 18.33 -22.33
C GLU A 101 14.23 17.07 -23.06
N LYS A 102 15.50 17.07 -23.47
CA LYS A 102 16.17 15.94 -24.13
C LYS A 102 16.84 14.98 -23.16
N PHE A 103 16.88 15.29 -21.86
CA PHE A 103 17.61 14.49 -20.87
C PHE A 103 17.20 13.01 -20.89
N TRP A 104 15.90 12.69 -20.80
CA TRP A 104 15.44 11.31 -20.76
C TRP A 104 15.69 10.55 -22.07
N ALA A 105 15.58 11.23 -23.22
CA ALA A 105 15.90 10.64 -24.52
C ALA A 105 17.40 10.35 -24.63
N PHE A 106 18.25 11.27 -24.18
CA PHE A 106 19.69 11.06 -24.09
C PHE A 106 20.05 9.92 -23.13
N SER A 107 19.44 9.86 -21.94
CA SER A 107 19.65 8.77 -20.99
C SER A 107 19.32 7.42 -21.60
N ALA A 108 18.20 7.32 -22.35
CA ALA A 108 17.81 6.10 -23.03
C ALA A 108 18.86 5.66 -24.07
N GLU A 109 19.33 6.61 -24.88
CA GLU A 109 20.36 6.32 -25.88
C GLU A 109 21.70 5.95 -25.24
N LEU A 110 22.10 6.66 -24.19
CA LEU A 110 23.34 6.39 -23.45
C LEU A 110 23.33 5.01 -22.80
N PHE A 111 22.19 4.58 -22.23
CA PHE A 111 22.02 3.21 -21.75
C PHE A 111 21.99 2.18 -22.89
N ARG A 112 21.49 2.54 -24.07
CA ARG A 112 21.49 1.66 -25.25
C ARG A 112 22.91 1.34 -25.71
N VAL A 113 23.81 2.34 -25.73
CA VAL A 113 25.23 2.19 -26.12
C VAL A 113 26.17 1.91 -24.96
N GLN A 114 25.65 1.67 -23.76
CA GLN A 114 26.40 1.55 -22.49
C GLN A 114 27.66 0.67 -22.59
N ARG A 115 27.57 -0.47 -23.28
CA ARG A 115 28.68 -1.45 -23.38
C ARG A 115 29.93 -0.87 -24.05
N GLU A 116 29.78 0.14 -24.89
CA GLU A 116 30.89 0.81 -25.54
C GLU A 116 31.72 1.69 -24.59
N TYR A 117 31.25 1.87 -23.35
CA TYR A 117 31.88 2.67 -22.30
C TYR A 117 32.34 1.82 -21.11
N PHE A 118 32.20 0.50 -21.16
CA PHE A 118 32.75 -0.40 -20.14
C PHE A 118 34.28 -0.41 -20.18
N ASP A 119 34.91 -0.86 -19.08
CA ASP A 119 36.36 -0.80 -18.85
C ASP A 119 37.18 -1.26 -20.06
N VAL A 120 36.90 -2.46 -20.59
CA VAL A 120 37.64 -3.04 -21.72
C VAL A 120 37.48 -2.19 -23.00
N SER A 121 36.32 -1.57 -23.19
CA SER A 121 36.00 -0.78 -24.38
C SER A 121 36.73 0.57 -24.42
N VAL A 122 37.11 1.11 -23.25
CA VAL A 122 37.70 2.46 -23.13
C VAL A 122 39.09 2.48 -22.48
N VAL A 123 39.67 1.32 -22.17
CA VAL A 123 40.94 1.21 -21.43
C VAL A 123 42.10 2.00 -22.06
N ASN A 124 42.15 2.09 -23.40
CA ASN A 124 43.18 2.81 -24.15
C ASN A 124 42.71 4.18 -24.66
N GLU A 125 41.53 4.63 -24.24
CA GLU A 125 40.91 5.85 -24.71
C GLU A 125 41.27 7.05 -23.81
N THR A 126 41.64 8.18 -24.41
CA THR A 126 41.86 9.41 -23.64
C THR A 126 40.53 10.06 -23.25
N ARG A 127 40.50 10.74 -22.10
CA ARG A 127 39.30 11.42 -21.58
C ARG A 127 38.57 12.29 -22.60
N ASN A 128 39.30 13.12 -23.35
CA ASN A 128 38.71 14.01 -24.36
C ASN A 128 38.18 13.26 -25.59
N HIS A 129 38.75 12.11 -25.95
CA HIS A 129 38.21 11.26 -27.01
C HIS A 129 36.86 10.66 -26.58
N THR A 130 36.77 10.17 -25.33
CA THR A 130 35.51 9.67 -24.78
C THR A 130 34.43 10.76 -24.74
N TYR A 131 34.77 11.99 -24.34
CA TYR A 131 33.81 13.11 -24.38
C TYR A 131 33.34 13.45 -25.79
N ARG A 132 34.20 13.35 -26.80
CA ARG A 132 33.78 13.56 -28.19
C ARG A 132 32.78 12.49 -28.63
N ARG A 133 33.01 11.22 -28.28
CA ARG A 133 32.04 10.14 -28.51
C ARG A 133 30.72 10.40 -27.78
N LEU A 134 30.76 10.81 -26.52
CA LEU A 134 29.55 11.16 -25.75
C LEU A 134 28.79 12.36 -26.34
N ALA A 135 29.50 13.36 -26.85
CA ALA A 135 28.88 14.48 -27.57
C ALA A 135 28.19 14.01 -28.87
N LYS A 136 28.77 13.04 -29.58
CA LYS A 136 28.14 12.42 -30.75
C LYS A 136 26.88 11.62 -30.38
N VAL A 137 26.85 10.96 -29.23
CA VAL A 137 25.63 10.33 -28.68
C VAL A 137 24.55 11.39 -28.44
N ALA A 138 24.91 12.55 -27.87
CA ALA A 138 23.98 13.66 -27.67
C ALA A 138 23.49 14.26 -29.01
N ALA A 139 24.34 14.29 -30.03
CA ALA A 139 23.93 14.71 -31.37
C ALA A 139 22.87 13.78 -31.98
N GLY A 140 22.94 12.48 -31.70
CA GLY A 140 21.95 11.49 -32.11
C GLY A 140 20.53 11.76 -31.58
N VAL A 141 20.39 12.51 -30.48
CA VAL A 141 19.08 12.93 -29.93
C VAL A 141 18.69 14.38 -30.28
N GLY A 142 19.47 15.02 -31.15
CA GLY A 142 19.19 16.32 -31.76
C GLY A 142 19.92 17.51 -31.14
N LEU A 143 21.00 17.31 -30.37
CA LEU A 143 21.85 18.40 -29.90
C LEU A 143 22.99 18.72 -30.90
N ASP A 144 23.59 19.89 -30.74
CA ASP A 144 24.80 20.28 -31.45
C ASP A 144 26.03 19.64 -30.78
N GLU A 145 26.74 18.77 -31.53
CA GLU A 145 27.91 18.03 -31.02
C GLU A 145 28.98 18.96 -30.44
N ASP A 146 29.32 20.04 -31.15
CA ASP A 146 30.40 20.93 -30.77
C ASP A 146 30.05 21.74 -29.52
N LYS A 147 28.77 22.14 -29.36
CA LYS A 147 28.31 22.81 -28.12
C LYS A 147 28.38 21.88 -26.91
N VAL A 148 27.97 20.61 -27.07
CA VAL A 148 28.08 19.61 -25.99
C VAL A 148 29.55 19.36 -25.67
N PHE A 149 30.37 19.11 -26.69
CA PHE A 149 31.80 18.87 -26.50
C PHE A 149 32.52 20.06 -25.85
N LYS A 150 32.16 21.30 -26.19
CA LYS A 150 32.71 22.51 -25.56
C LYS A 150 32.48 22.54 -24.05
N LEU A 151 31.35 22.05 -23.55
CA LEU A 151 31.08 21.96 -22.10
C LEU A 151 31.88 20.85 -21.41
N LEU A 152 32.25 19.80 -22.15
CA LEU A 152 32.89 18.60 -21.59
C LEU A 152 34.42 18.62 -21.70
N LYS A 153 34.95 19.24 -22.75
CA LYS A 153 36.37 19.24 -23.08
C LYS A 153 37.20 19.77 -21.91
N ILE A 154 38.24 19.01 -21.57
CA ILE A 154 39.29 19.44 -20.63
C ILE A 154 40.41 20.10 -21.45
N PRO A 155 40.83 21.33 -21.13
CA PRO A 155 42.02 21.94 -21.70
C PRO A 155 43.27 21.07 -21.48
N ASP A 156 44.12 20.98 -22.49
CA ASP A 156 45.40 20.27 -22.45
C ASP A 156 46.55 21.15 -21.92
N ARG A 157 46.25 22.41 -21.58
CA ARG A 157 47.19 23.39 -21.05
C ARG A 157 46.56 24.19 -19.90
N PRO A 158 47.38 24.68 -18.95
CA PRO A 158 46.91 25.58 -17.89
C PRO A 158 46.28 26.86 -18.46
N VAL A 159 45.27 27.39 -17.78
CA VAL A 159 44.57 28.62 -18.18
C VAL A 159 45.42 29.88 -17.91
N ASP A 160 46.20 29.88 -16.83
CA ASP A 160 47.17 30.93 -16.53
C ASP A 160 48.54 30.29 -16.25
N PRO A 161 49.56 30.53 -17.08
CA PRO A 161 50.92 30.03 -16.86
C PRO A 161 51.58 30.54 -15.58
N LYS A 162 51.01 31.55 -14.90
CA LYS A 162 51.56 32.17 -13.69
C LYS A 162 50.92 31.66 -12.40
N ASP A 163 49.84 30.90 -12.48
CA ASP A 163 49.11 30.35 -11.34
C ASP A 163 48.93 28.83 -11.52
N ASP A 164 50.05 28.12 -11.39
CA ASP A 164 50.27 26.75 -11.89
C ASP A 164 49.44 25.70 -11.12
N GLU A 165 49.14 25.90 -9.83
CA GLU A 165 48.37 24.90 -9.06
C GLU A 165 46.86 24.96 -9.31
N ALA A 166 46.27 26.16 -9.33
CA ALA A 166 44.82 26.32 -9.53
C ALA A 166 44.39 25.97 -10.97
N SER A 167 45.29 26.13 -11.93
CA SER A 167 45.04 25.92 -13.35
C SER A 167 45.12 24.45 -13.80
N LEU A 168 45.62 23.54 -12.96
CA LEU A 168 45.70 22.09 -13.23
C LEU A 168 44.44 21.31 -12.80
N ASN A 169 43.61 21.85 -11.89
CA ASN A 169 42.40 21.19 -11.36
C ASN A 169 41.11 21.97 -11.68
N ILE A 170 40.97 22.37 -12.95
CA ILE A 170 39.86 23.21 -13.41
C ILE A 170 38.56 22.42 -13.72
N GLY A 171 38.68 21.13 -14.05
CA GLY A 171 37.55 20.33 -14.53
C GLY A 171 37.00 20.83 -15.88
N ASN A 172 35.71 20.58 -16.11
CA ASN A 172 34.94 21.02 -17.28
C ASN A 172 33.75 21.90 -16.88
N GLY A 173 32.96 22.33 -17.87
CA GLY A 173 31.83 23.25 -17.68
C GLY A 173 30.67 22.72 -16.83
N VAL A 174 30.68 21.43 -16.45
CA VAL A 174 29.64 20.78 -15.64
C VAL A 174 30.18 20.12 -14.37
N THR A 175 31.46 20.29 -14.07
CA THR A 175 32.10 19.67 -12.90
C THR A 175 31.44 20.11 -11.58
N ASN A 176 31.03 21.37 -11.48
CA ASN A 176 30.34 21.88 -10.28
C ASN A 176 28.94 21.27 -10.12
N ASP A 177 28.27 20.94 -11.22
CA ASP A 177 26.98 20.25 -11.19
C ASP A 177 27.15 18.81 -10.76
N LEU A 178 28.19 18.12 -11.24
CA LEU A 178 28.52 16.77 -10.81
C LEU A 178 28.82 16.73 -9.30
N LYS A 179 29.61 17.68 -8.80
CA LYS A 179 29.86 17.84 -7.35
C LYS A 179 28.55 18.03 -6.58
N PHE A 180 27.64 18.85 -7.10
CA PHE A 180 26.35 19.11 -6.47
C PHE A 180 25.47 17.86 -6.40
N VAL A 181 25.26 17.16 -7.52
CA VAL A 181 24.41 15.96 -7.54
C VAL A 181 25.00 14.84 -6.69
N THR A 182 26.33 14.70 -6.69
CA THR A 182 27.05 13.75 -5.84
C THR A 182 26.84 14.08 -4.36
N ARG A 183 26.94 15.35 -3.96
CA ARG A 183 26.65 15.80 -2.60
C ARG A 183 25.21 15.48 -2.21
N GLN A 184 24.26 15.74 -3.10
CA GLN A 184 22.84 15.46 -2.85
C GLN A 184 22.59 13.97 -2.63
N ASN A 185 23.20 13.10 -3.44
CA ASN A 185 22.98 11.66 -3.28
C ASN A 185 23.61 11.10 -2.00
N ARG A 186 24.78 11.63 -1.61
CA ARG A 186 25.45 11.27 -0.35
C ARG A 186 24.59 11.55 0.88
N GLN A 187 23.77 12.61 0.85
CA GLN A 187 22.86 12.93 1.96
C GLN A 187 21.76 11.88 2.16
N VAL A 188 21.40 11.13 1.12
CA VAL A 188 20.41 10.05 1.19
C VAL A 188 21.06 8.72 1.58
N GLY A 189 22.39 8.61 1.51
CA GLY A 189 23.12 7.39 1.86
C GLY A 189 23.05 6.31 0.78
N VAL A 190 22.81 6.68 -0.48
CA VAL A 190 22.77 5.73 -1.59
C VAL A 190 24.18 5.20 -1.89
N HIS A 191 24.33 3.88 -1.80
CA HIS A 191 25.58 3.19 -2.11
C HIS A 191 25.49 2.36 -3.40
N VAL A 192 24.47 1.51 -3.53
CA VAL A 192 24.31 0.58 -4.67
C VAL A 192 23.40 1.19 -5.73
N THR A 193 23.65 0.87 -7.01
CA THR A 193 22.78 1.24 -8.13
C THR A 193 22.23 0.00 -8.83
N PRO A 194 20.91 -0.04 -9.16
CA PRO A 194 19.91 0.97 -8.86
C PRO A 194 19.50 1.01 -7.37
N THR A 195 19.11 2.19 -6.88
CA THR A 195 18.38 2.36 -5.61
C THR A 195 17.13 3.19 -5.87
N VAL A 196 16.01 2.83 -5.25
CA VAL A 196 14.75 3.56 -5.37
C VAL A 196 14.38 4.20 -4.03
N VAL A 197 13.91 5.43 -4.08
CA VAL A 197 13.47 6.21 -2.91
C VAL A 197 12.09 6.77 -3.21
N LEU A 198 11.10 6.38 -2.41
CA LEU A 198 9.75 6.91 -2.50
C LEU A 198 9.53 7.94 -1.39
N ASN A 199 9.14 9.16 -1.76
CA ASN A 199 8.83 10.24 -0.81
C ASN A 199 9.94 10.50 0.22
N GLY A 200 11.20 10.23 -0.15
CA GLY A 200 12.36 10.36 0.73
C GLY A 200 12.71 9.11 1.56
N VAL A 201 11.96 8.01 1.42
CA VAL A 201 12.23 6.73 2.10
C VAL A 201 12.79 5.72 1.10
N VAL A 202 13.95 5.13 1.42
CA VAL A 202 14.61 4.11 0.59
C VAL A 202 13.77 2.83 0.56
N GLN A 203 13.54 2.29 -0.64
CA GLN A 203 12.77 1.07 -0.87
C GLN A 203 13.70 -0.08 -1.22
N ASN A 204 14.03 -0.89 -0.21
CA ASN A 204 15.00 -2.00 -0.32
C ASN A 204 14.45 -3.25 -1.01
N ASP A 205 13.13 -3.33 -1.15
CA ASP A 205 12.39 -4.40 -1.81
C ASP A 205 12.36 -4.22 -3.34
N ILE A 206 12.59 -3.01 -3.84
CA ILE A 206 12.65 -2.74 -5.29
C ILE A 206 14.05 -3.05 -5.82
N SER A 207 14.13 -4.03 -6.73
CA SER A 207 15.37 -4.43 -7.41
C SER A 207 15.31 -4.24 -8.93
N SER A 208 16.44 -4.39 -9.62
CA SER A 208 16.48 -4.38 -11.10
C SER A 208 15.70 -5.55 -11.75
N GLY A 209 15.29 -6.55 -10.96
CA GLY A 209 14.47 -7.68 -11.36
C GLY A 209 12.96 -7.50 -11.24
N TRP A 210 12.50 -6.33 -10.79
CA TRP A 210 11.10 -6.02 -10.48
C TRP A 210 10.14 -6.15 -11.67
N THR A 211 9.04 -6.89 -11.48
CA THR A 211 8.03 -7.22 -12.52
C THR A 211 6.89 -6.20 -12.55
N LEU A 212 6.17 -6.10 -13.68
CA LEU A 212 4.99 -5.23 -13.86
C LEU A 212 3.92 -5.47 -12.78
N GLU A 213 3.68 -6.73 -12.42
CA GLU A 213 2.70 -7.11 -11.40
C GLU A 213 3.12 -6.60 -10.02
N GLN A 214 4.42 -6.68 -9.71
CA GLN A 214 4.96 -6.10 -8.50
C GLN A 214 4.89 -4.58 -8.56
N THR A 215 5.09 -3.93 -9.72
CA THR A 215 4.88 -2.49 -9.85
C THR A 215 3.45 -2.07 -9.53
N VAL A 216 2.44 -2.80 -9.99
CA VAL A 216 1.02 -2.55 -9.66
C VAL A 216 0.71 -2.84 -8.18
N GLU A 217 1.19 -3.95 -7.63
CA GLU A 217 0.98 -4.30 -6.21
C GLU A 217 1.64 -3.26 -5.29
N THR A 218 2.88 -2.89 -5.60
CA THR A 218 3.57 -1.86 -4.83
C THR A 218 2.94 -0.49 -5.04
N ASP A 219 2.45 -0.17 -6.24
CA ASP A 219 1.71 1.07 -6.52
C ASP A 219 0.43 1.19 -5.67
N THR A 220 -0.33 0.10 -5.49
CA THR A 220 -1.39 0.06 -4.47
C THR A 220 -0.84 0.30 -3.07
N GLU A 221 0.25 -0.33 -2.64
CA GLU A 221 0.84 -0.14 -1.29
C GLU A 221 1.43 1.28 -1.07
N TRP A 222 2.02 1.89 -2.10
CA TRP A 222 2.68 3.20 -2.10
C TRP A 222 1.70 4.38 -2.12
N THR A 223 0.59 4.23 -2.85
CA THR A 223 -0.49 5.23 -2.91
C THR A 223 -1.52 5.05 -1.79
N THR A 224 -1.53 3.88 -1.12
CA THR A 224 -2.39 3.59 0.05
C THR A 224 -1.65 3.63 1.39
N ALA A 225 -0.46 4.24 1.46
CA ALA A 225 0.10 4.67 2.76
C ALA A 225 -0.76 5.77 3.44
N GLU A 226 -1.90 6.14 2.86
CA GLU A 226 -3.06 6.61 3.62
C GLU A 226 -3.64 5.46 4.43
N ILE A 227 -3.40 5.48 5.75
CA ILE A 227 -4.17 4.66 6.69
C ILE A 227 -5.65 4.82 6.31
N ALA A 228 -6.28 3.72 5.88
CA ALA A 228 -7.62 3.77 5.32
C ALA A 228 -8.61 4.43 6.30
N GLU A 229 -9.63 5.10 5.78
CA GLU A 229 -10.72 5.63 6.59
C GLU A 229 -11.35 4.56 7.47
N THR A 230 -11.45 3.34 6.93
CA THR A 230 -12.06 2.19 7.59
C THR A 230 -11.01 1.11 7.79
N LEU A 231 -10.55 0.90 9.02
CA LEU A 231 -9.62 -0.18 9.36
C LEU A 231 -10.36 -1.39 9.94
N LEU A 232 -9.99 -2.60 9.51
CA LEU A 232 -10.47 -3.85 10.08
C LEU A 232 -9.72 -4.13 11.39
N ILE A 233 -10.42 -4.04 12.52
CA ILE A 233 -9.82 -4.23 13.86
C ILE A 233 -10.16 -5.59 14.48
N TYR A 234 -11.15 -6.30 13.93
CA TYR A 234 -11.53 -7.63 14.39
C TYR A 234 -12.07 -8.48 13.24
N HIS A 235 -11.58 -9.71 13.15
CA HIS A 235 -12.04 -10.73 12.23
C HIS A 235 -12.27 -12.05 12.98
N ALA A 236 -13.48 -12.61 12.89
CA ALA A 236 -13.86 -13.79 13.67
C ALA A 236 -13.21 -15.11 13.18
N GLY A 237 -12.56 -15.07 12.01
CA GLY A 237 -11.88 -16.19 11.37
C GLY A 237 -12.70 -16.81 10.24
N THR A 238 -12.10 -16.97 9.07
CA THR A 238 -12.80 -17.36 7.84
C THR A 238 -13.49 -18.70 8.01
N GLY A 239 -12.81 -19.70 8.59
CA GLY A 239 -13.40 -21.02 8.82
C GLY A 239 -14.66 -20.99 9.71
N ARG A 240 -14.68 -20.16 10.76
CA ARG A 240 -15.85 -20.02 11.64
C ARG A 240 -17.00 -19.31 10.92
N ILE A 241 -16.70 -18.24 10.19
CA ILE A 241 -17.70 -17.49 9.42
C ILE A 241 -18.33 -18.41 8.36
N THR A 242 -17.52 -19.13 7.59
CA THR A 242 -17.99 -20.09 6.58
C THR A 242 -18.81 -21.21 7.20
N PHE A 243 -18.35 -21.81 8.30
CA PHE A 243 -19.09 -22.86 9.01
C PHE A 243 -20.48 -22.37 9.47
N LEU A 244 -20.54 -21.18 10.09
CA LEU A 244 -21.81 -20.60 10.53
C LEU A 244 -22.73 -20.24 9.35
N ALA A 245 -22.17 -19.81 8.21
CA ALA A 245 -22.94 -19.59 6.98
C ALA A 245 -23.57 -20.90 6.48
N MET A 246 -22.77 -21.96 6.38
CA MET A 246 -23.25 -23.28 5.95
C MET A 246 -24.30 -23.83 6.92
N LEU A 247 -24.07 -23.72 8.24
CA LEU A 247 -25.02 -24.18 9.25
C LEU A 247 -26.39 -23.49 9.12
N LYS A 248 -26.40 -22.17 8.88
CA LYS A 248 -27.64 -21.39 8.66
C LYS A 248 -28.39 -21.79 7.38
N VAL A 249 -27.65 -21.95 6.29
CA VAL A 249 -28.23 -22.33 5.00
C VAL A 249 -28.81 -23.74 5.08
N THR A 250 -28.10 -24.68 5.71
CA THR A 250 -28.57 -26.04 5.93
C THR A 250 -29.82 -26.07 6.81
N SER A 251 -29.86 -25.35 7.93
CA SER A 251 -31.05 -25.33 8.79
C SER A 251 -32.27 -24.69 8.11
N LEU A 252 -32.06 -23.74 7.20
CA LEU A 252 -33.11 -23.18 6.34
C LEU A 252 -33.66 -24.22 5.36
N PHE A 253 -32.80 -24.97 4.66
CA PHE A 253 -33.23 -26.01 3.73
C PHE A 253 -33.93 -27.17 4.45
N VAL A 254 -33.41 -27.60 5.59
CA VAL A 254 -34.07 -28.62 6.44
C VAL A 254 -35.43 -28.11 6.90
N GLY A 255 -35.52 -26.88 7.42
CA GLY A 255 -36.79 -26.28 7.81
C GLY A 255 -37.80 -26.22 6.66
N ALA A 256 -37.36 -25.77 5.47
CA ALA A 256 -38.21 -25.72 4.28
C ALA A 256 -38.68 -27.11 3.82
N PHE A 257 -37.78 -28.10 3.82
CA PHE A 257 -38.11 -29.48 3.44
C PHE A 257 -39.17 -30.07 4.39
N PHE A 258 -38.97 -29.98 5.70
CA PHE A 258 -39.91 -30.52 6.67
C PHE A 258 -41.25 -29.76 6.69
N CYS A 259 -41.23 -28.44 6.58
CA CYS A 259 -42.45 -27.63 6.65
C CYS A 259 -43.25 -27.58 5.32
N LEU A 260 -42.59 -27.64 4.16
CA LEU A 260 -43.25 -27.47 2.86
C LEU A 260 -43.44 -28.77 2.08
N ILE A 261 -42.71 -29.83 2.42
CA ILE A 261 -42.79 -31.12 1.71
C ILE A 261 -43.30 -32.22 2.66
N VAL A 262 -42.60 -32.46 3.76
CA VAL A 262 -42.91 -33.60 4.65
C VAL A 262 -44.21 -33.35 5.43
N GLY A 263 -44.36 -32.17 6.05
CA GLY A 263 -45.56 -31.79 6.81
C GLY A 263 -46.86 -31.90 5.98
N PRO A 264 -46.96 -31.26 4.80
CA PRO A 264 -48.13 -31.39 3.93
C PRO A 264 -48.40 -32.82 3.45
N SER A 265 -47.36 -33.63 3.26
CA SER A 265 -47.52 -35.06 2.91
C SER A 265 -48.19 -35.86 4.05
N TYR A 266 -47.79 -35.59 5.31
CA TYR A 266 -48.41 -36.22 6.48
C TYR A 266 -49.85 -35.76 6.71
N ILE A 267 -50.14 -34.48 6.42
CA ILE A 267 -51.52 -33.95 6.43
C ILE A 267 -52.36 -34.64 5.37
N LYS A 268 -51.84 -34.80 4.13
CA LYS A 268 -52.53 -35.48 3.04
C LYS A 268 -52.76 -36.98 3.32
N ALA A 269 -51.91 -37.58 4.13
CA ALA A 269 -51.99 -38.99 4.52
C ALA A 269 -52.81 -39.24 5.80
N ASP A 270 -53.55 -38.24 6.30
CA ASP A 270 -54.40 -38.30 7.52
C ASP A 270 -53.68 -38.90 8.74
N LYS A 271 -52.41 -38.53 8.92
CA LYS A 271 -51.61 -38.95 10.09
C LYS A 271 -52.12 -38.28 11.37
N PRO A 272 -51.93 -38.92 12.55
CA PRO A 272 -52.37 -38.33 13.81
C PRO A 272 -51.70 -36.97 14.05
N PRO A 273 -52.40 -36.00 14.68
CA PRO A 273 -51.88 -34.64 14.87
C PRO A 273 -50.53 -34.56 15.62
N SER A 274 -50.25 -35.52 16.51
CA SER A 274 -48.98 -35.62 17.23
C SER A 274 -47.79 -35.91 16.30
N GLU A 275 -47.97 -36.78 15.30
CA GLU A 275 -46.95 -37.08 14.30
C GLU A 275 -46.70 -35.88 13.38
N ILE A 276 -47.77 -35.20 12.94
CA ILE A 276 -47.68 -33.97 12.14
C ILE A 276 -46.90 -32.89 12.91
N ALA A 277 -47.28 -32.66 14.18
CA ALA A 277 -46.60 -31.70 15.06
C ALA A 277 -45.12 -32.09 15.29
N GLY A 278 -44.82 -33.37 15.46
CA GLY A 278 -43.45 -33.88 15.61
C GLY A 278 -42.58 -33.57 14.39
N VAL A 279 -43.07 -33.90 13.19
CA VAL A 279 -42.36 -33.66 11.92
C VAL A 279 -42.13 -32.17 11.67
N LEU A 280 -43.13 -31.32 11.91
CA LEU A 280 -42.99 -29.87 11.79
C LEU A 280 -41.97 -29.31 12.80
N SER A 281 -41.96 -29.85 14.02
CA SER A 281 -40.99 -29.49 15.06
C SER A 281 -39.57 -29.85 14.68
N CYS A 282 -39.34 -30.98 14.01
CA CYS A 282 -38.02 -31.38 13.48
C CYS A 282 -37.45 -30.36 12.49
N GLY A 283 -38.30 -29.67 11.72
CA GLY A 283 -37.88 -28.58 10.84
C GLY A 283 -37.68 -27.25 11.57
N LEU A 284 -38.61 -26.89 12.47
CA LEU A 284 -38.64 -25.58 13.12
C LEU A 284 -37.60 -25.43 14.24
N ILE A 285 -37.37 -26.46 15.06
CA ILE A 285 -36.47 -26.37 16.22
C ILE A 285 -35.03 -26.06 15.78
N PRO A 286 -34.40 -26.78 14.84
CA PRO A 286 -33.04 -26.47 14.39
C PRO A 286 -32.95 -25.08 13.76
N LEU A 287 -33.95 -24.69 12.97
CA LEU A 287 -34.02 -23.37 12.34
C LEU A 287 -34.03 -22.25 13.38
N LEU A 288 -34.94 -22.33 14.36
CA LEU A 288 -35.07 -21.34 15.43
C LEU A 288 -33.85 -21.35 16.36
N PHE A 289 -33.31 -22.52 16.67
CA PHE A 289 -32.12 -22.67 17.50
C PHE A 289 -30.88 -22.04 16.85
N THR A 290 -30.62 -22.35 15.58
CA THR A 290 -29.51 -21.73 14.83
C THR A 290 -29.73 -20.23 14.72
N ALA A 291 -30.94 -19.77 14.39
CA ALA A 291 -31.25 -18.34 14.33
C ALA A 291 -31.01 -17.64 15.67
N TYR A 292 -31.41 -18.25 16.79
CA TYR A 292 -31.27 -17.68 18.12
C TYR A 292 -29.80 -17.60 18.58
N THR A 293 -29.03 -18.67 18.39
CA THR A 293 -27.65 -18.80 18.88
C THR A 293 -26.65 -17.99 18.05
N THR A 294 -26.88 -17.86 16.75
CA THR A 294 -25.93 -17.21 15.82
C THR A 294 -26.32 -15.78 15.46
N ALA A 295 -27.53 -15.31 15.80
CA ALA A 295 -27.96 -13.93 15.56
C ALA A 295 -27.00 -12.84 16.10
N PRO A 296 -26.45 -12.94 17.32
CA PRO A 296 -25.55 -11.90 17.83
C PRO A 296 -24.13 -12.00 17.29
N PHE A 297 -23.76 -13.04 16.54
CA PHE A 297 -22.37 -13.30 16.15
C PHE A 297 -21.79 -12.19 15.26
N ALA A 298 -20.74 -11.51 15.76
CA ALA A 298 -19.99 -10.51 15.02
C ALA A 298 -18.90 -11.19 14.17
N THR A 299 -18.94 -10.94 12.87
CA THR A 299 -17.98 -11.48 11.89
C THR A 299 -16.78 -10.56 11.73
N HIS A 300 -17.03 -9.26 11.57
CA HIS A 300 -16.04 -8.22 11.34
C HIS A 300 -16.39 -6.98 12.16
N ILE A 301 -15.37 -6.28 12.68
CA ILE A 301 -15.52 -4.95 13.24
C ILE A 301 -14.54 -4.03 12.53
N HIS A 302 -15.06 -2.92 12.02
CA HIS A 302 -14.27 -1.85 11.48
C HIS A 302 -14.36 -0.60 12.34
N ILE A 303 -13.25 0.12 12.45
CA ILE A 303 -13.20 1.46 13.04
C ILE A 303 -13.10 2.51 11.93
N HIS A 304 -13.81 3.62 12.10
CA HIS A 304 -13.72 4.77 11.22
C HIS A 304 -12.80 5.81 11.83
N LEU A 305 -11.70 6.10 11.15
CA LEU A 305 -10.65 6.99 11.63
C LEU A 305 -10.81 8.42 11.11
N PRO A 306 -10.66 9.44 11.96
CA PRO A 306 -10.64 10.82 11.51
C PRO A 306 -9.37 11.11 10.69
N PRO A 307 -9.39 12.14 9.80
CA PRO A 307 -8.23 12.51 9.00
C PRO A 307 -6.94 12.70 9.81
N SER A 308 -7.03 13.23 11.03
CA SER A 308 -5.88 13.43 11.92
C SER A 308 -5.21 12.13 12.36
N ALA A 309 -5.97 11.04 12.53
CA ALA A 309 -5.45 9.72 12.90
C ALA A 309 -4.84 8.97 11.71
N ARG A 310 -5.14 9.40 10.48
CA ARG A 310 -4.68 8.77 9.23
C ARG A 310 -3.38 9.35 8.69
N ALA A 311 -2.89 10.45 9.29
CA ALA A 311 -1.72 11.18 8.81
C ALA A 311 -0.40 10.40 8.92
N SER A 312 -0.27 9.48 9.89
CA SER A 312 0.89 8.61 10.02
C SER A 312 0.62 7.45 11.00
N PRO A 313 1.41 6.36 10.96
CA PRO A 313 1.32 5.28 11.94
C PRO A 313 1.49 5.76 13.39
N LEU A 314 2.31 6.79 13.59
CA LEU A 314 2.48 7.42 14.90
C LEU A 314 1.21 8.19 15.33
N ALA A 315 0.57 8.91 14.40
CA ALA A 315 -0.70 9.59 14.66
C ALA A 315 -1.82 8.60 15.01
N LEU A 316 -1.87 7.43 14.35
CA LEU A 316 -2.80 6.36 14.68
C LEU A 316 -2.54 5.80 16.09
N ARG A 317 -1.28 5.51 16.43
CA ARG A 317 -0.91 5.03 17.78
C ARG A 317 -1.29 6.04 18.84
N THR A 318 -0.99 7.33 18.64
CA THR A 318 -1.36 8.41 19.56
C THR A 318 -2.88 8.58 19.66
N PHE A 319 -3.60 8.45 18.54
CA PHE A 319 -5.06 8.50 18.53
C PHE A 319 -5.66 7.37 19.36
N VAL A 320 -5.21 6.12 19.17
CA VAL A 320 -5.71 4.96 19.92
C VAL A 320 -5.31 5.02 21.40
N ALA A 321 -4.05 5.38 21.69
CA ALA A 321 -3.51 5.39 23.04
C ALA A 321 -4.08 6.51 23.90
N SER A 322 -4.22 7.72 23.36
CA SER A 322 -4.55 8.93 24.12
C SER A 322 -5.93 9.47 23.76
N ALA A 323 -6.23 9.61 22.47
CA ALA A 323 -7.33 10.46 22.02
C ALA A 323 -8.65 9.76 21.71
N LEU A 324 -8.75 8.42 21.64
CA LEU A 324 -9.90 7.71 21.07
C LEU A 324 -11.25 8.11 21.72
N PRO A 325 -12.03 8.99 21.05
CA PRO A 325 -13.23 9.55 21.66
C PRO A 325 -14.38 8.52 21.73
N PRO A 326 -15.32 8.65 22.70
CA PRO A 326 -16.54 7.86 22.69
C PRO A 326 -17.39 8.05 21.41
N SER A 327 -17.23 9.17 20.71
CA SER A 327 -17.92 9.48 19.46
C SER A 327 -17.36 8.78 18.22
N THR A 328 -16.21 8.09 18.30
CA THR A 328 -15.64 7.38 17.15
C THR A 328 -16.61 6.36 16.58
N GLU A 329 -16.81 6.37 15.26
CA GLU A 329 -17.74 5.44 14.63
C GLU A 329 -17.13 4.04 14.47
N LEU A 330 -17.95 3.03 14.72
CA LEU A 330 -17.67 1.62 14.55
C LEU A 330 -18.70 0.99 13.62
N SER A 331 -18.26 0.07 12.78
CA SER A 331 -19.12 -0.77 11.95
C SER A 331 -18.96 -2.24 12.31
N ILE A 332 -19.97 -2.82 12.97
CA ILE A 332 -20.00 -4.26 13.27
C ILE A 332 -20.85 -4.98 12.23
N THR A 333 -20.29 -6.04 11.65
CA THR A 333 -20.97 -6.89 10.68
C THR A 333 -21.45 -8.17 11.37
N THR A 334 -22.75 -8.39 11.39
CA THR A 334 -23.40 -9.64 11.84
C THR A 334 -24.00 -10.37 10.65
N MET A 335 -24.47 -11.60 10.84
CA MET A 335 -25.12 -12.36 9.77
C MET A 335 -26.63 -12.45 9.98
N SER A 336 -27.41 -12.18 8.94
CA SER A 336 -28.85 -12.43 8.93
C SER A 336 -29.18 -13.94 9.02
N PRO A 337 -30.45 -14.34 9.21
CA PRO A 337 -30.84 -15.75 9.18
C PRO A 337 -30.48 -16.47 7.87
N ILE A 338 -30.48 -15.76 6.74
CA ILE A 338 -30.12 -16.29 5.41
C ILE A 338 -28.62 -16.12 5.09
N ALA A 339 -27.77 -16.03 6.11
CA ALA A 339 -26.32 -15.80 6.00
C ALA A 339 -25.88 -14.50 5.28
N LYS A 340 -26.80 -13.65 4.83
CA LYS A 340 -26.49 -12.31 4.28
C LYS A 340 -25.86 -11.40 5.34
N PRO A 341 -24.74 -10.70 5.07
CA PRO A 341 -24.14 -9.74 5.99
C PRO A 341 -25.09 -8.59 6.36
N ARG A 342 -25.04 -8.17 7.63
CA ARG A 342 -25.79 -7.04 8.19
C ARG A 342 -24.82 -6.06 8.86
N TYR A 343 -24.67 -4.89 8.25
CA TYR A 343 -23.81 -3.82 8.75
C TYR A 343 -24.54 -2.96 9.78
N SER A 344 -23.90 -2.74 10.93
CA SER A 344 -24.42 -1.93 12.02
C SER A 344 -23.41 -0.85 12.39
N ARG A 345 -23.68 0.40 11.97
CA ARG A 345 -22.93 1.59 12.40
C ARG A 345 -23.37 2.05 13.80
N MET A 346 -22.44 2.49 14.63
CA MET A 346 -22.68 3.04 15.98
C MET A 346 -21.45 3.77 16.50
N ARG A 347 -21.57 4.51 17.61
CA ARG A 347 -20.42 5.11 18.28
C ARG A 347 -19.74 4.11 19.22
N ALA A 348 -18.43 4.23 19.38
CA ALA A 348 -17.62 3.41 20.27
C ALA A 348 -18.01 3.54 21.75
N GLY A 349 -18.68 4.63 22.13
CA GLY A 349 -19.26 4.85 23.46
C GLY A 349 -20.61 4.19 23.70
N ASP A 350 -21.33 3.84 22.64
CA ASP A 350 -22.65 3.20 22.77
C ASP A 350 -22.52 1.71 23.10
N LEU A 351 -21.35 1.12 22.86
CA LEU A 351 -21.08 -0.29 23.08
C LEU A 351 -20.76 -0.57 24.55
N ARG A 352 -21.62 -1.35 25.22
CA ARG A 352 -21.47 -1.72 26.63
C ARG A 352 -21.27 -3.23 26.81
N PRO A 353 -20.41 -3.67 27.75
CA PRO A 353 -20.31 -5.08 28.10
C PRO A 353 -21.63 -5.57 28.69
N ALA A 354 -22.06 -6.77 28.31
CA ALA A 354 -23.24 -7.41 28.90
C ALA A 354 -23.04 -8.92 28.98
N ARG A 355 -23.82 -9.60 29.82
CA ARG A 355 -23.89 -11.07 29.84
C ARG A 355 -25.34 -11.47 29.69
N GLN A 356 -25.78 -11.73 28.46
CA GLN A 356 -27.15 -12.18 28.15
C GLN A 356 -27.12 -13.48 27.33
N ARG A 357 -28.26 -14.17 27.24
CA ARG A 357 -28.42 -15.44 26.50
C ARG A 357 -27.36 -16.48 26.89
N PHE A 358 -27.29 -16.83 28.18
CA PHE A 358 -26.30 -17.78 28.72
C PHE A 358 -24.83 -17.42 28.39
N GLY A 359 -24.53 -16.13 28.18
CA GLY A 359 -23.18 -15.66 27.86
C GLY A 359 -22.85 -15.62 26.36
N ILE A 360 -23.82 -15.94 25.48
CA ILE A 360 -23.65 -15.77 24.03
C ILE A 360 -23.50 -14.29 23.68
N VAL A 361 -24.26 -13.41 24.32
CA VAL A 361 -24.18 -11.96 24.08
C VAL A 361 -23.20 -11.35 25.06
N ASN A 362 -22.15 -10.72 24.53
CA ASN A 362 -21.10 -10.07 25.32
C ASN A 362 -21.07 -8.54 25.20
N TYR A 363 -21.68 -7.97 24.15
CA TYR A 363 -21.84 -6.52 24.03
C TYR A 363 -23.28 -6.15 23.63
N VAL A 364 -23.74 -5.01 24.13
CA VAL A 364 -25.04 -4.42 23.79
C VAL A 364 -24.90 -2.95 23.43
N ARG A 365 -25.87 -2.42 22.67
CA ARG A 365 -25.97 -0.99 22.38
C ARG A 365 -27.43 -0.50 22.49
N PRO A 366 -27.65 0.78 22.81
CA PRO A 366 -28.97 1.42 22.64
C PRO A 366 -29.36 1.44 21.16
N THR A 367 -30.65 1.26 20.88
CA THR A 367 -31.18 1.22 19.50
C THR A 367 -32.32 2.17 19.23
N ASP A 368 -32.83 2.86 20.25
CA ASP A 368 -34.00 3.74 20.13
C ASP A 368 -33.75 4.86 19.08
N PRO A 369 -32.60 5.58 19.10
CA PRO A 369 -32.30 6.59 18.07
C PRO A 369 -32.13 5.99 16.66
N ALA A 370 -31.72 4.72 16.56
CA ALA A 370 -31.48 4.05 15.29
C ALA A 370 -32.75 3.45 14.66
N ASN A 371 -33.84 3.36 15.42
CA ASN A 371 -35.12 2.79 15.02
C ASN A 371 -36.20 3.85 14.74
N GLU A 372 -36.06 5.07 15.29
CA GLU A 372 -37.03 6.19 15.12
C GLU A 372 -37.37 6.53 13.65
N GLY A 373 -36.44 6.31 12.71
CA GLY A 373 -36.65 6.54 11.27
C GLY A 373 -36.85 5.28 10.41
N ARG A 374 -36.96 4.08 10.99
CA ARG A 374 -37.01 2.83 10.23
C ARG A 374 -38.44 2.44 9.86
N LYS A 375 -38.66 2.14 8.57
CA LYS A 375 -39.91 1.57 8.07
C LYS A 375 -40.16 0.17 8.68
N TRP A 376 -41.43 -0.16 8.93
CA TRP A 376 -41.87 -1.39 9.60
C TRP A 376 -41.38 -2.70 8.95
N TYR A 377 -41.13 -2.69 7.64
CA TYR A 377 -40.65 -3.85 6.89
C TYR A 377 -39.13 -4.03 6.93
N ASN A 378 -38.39 -3.05 7.47
CA ASN A 378 -36.96 -3.19 7.71
C ASN A 378 -36.72 -3.87 9.06
N LEU A 379 -35.83 -4.86 9.10
CA LEU A 379 -35.42 -5.48 10.35
C LEU A 379 -34.90 -4.41 11.33
N GLY A 380 -35.33 -4.52 12.60
CA GLY A 380 -34.87 -3.65 13.68
C GLY A 380 -33.33 -3.58 13.77
N ALA A 381 -32.84 -2.46 14.30
CA ALA A 381 -31.41 -2.27 14.54
C ALA A 381 -30.88 -3.39 15.44
N VAL A 382 -29.72 -3.96 15.07
CA VAL A 382 -29.07 -5.00 15.87
C VAL A 382 -28.59 -4.37 17.17
N ASN A 383 -28.99 -4.91 18.32
CA ASN A 383 -28.65 -4.37 19.65
C ASN A 383 -27.74 -5.28 20.48
N LYS A 384 -27.50 -6.51 20.03
CA LYS A 384 -26.77 -7.55 20.76
C LYS A 384 -25.68 -8.12 19.88
N PHE A 385 -24.47 -8.20 20.42
CA PHE A 385 -23.29 -8.69 19.73
C PHE A 385 -22.57 -9.76 20.56
N CYS A 386 -21.94 -10.69 19.84
CA CYS A 386 -21.06 -11.73 20.32
C CYS A 386 -19.73 -11.59 19.59
N VAL A 387 -18.72 -11.05 20.28
CA VAL A 387 -17.37 -10.87 19.76
C VAL A 387 -16.43 -11.84 20.47
N THR A 388 -16.08 -12.95 19.81
CA THR A 388 -15.21 -13.98 20.39
C THR A 388 -13.76 -13.49 20.41
N PRO A 389 -12.94 -13.77 21.45
CA PRO A 389 -11.52 -13.43 21.38
C PRO A 389 -10.83 -14.14 20.18
N PRO A 390 -9.84 -13.49 19.55
CA PRO A 390 -8.99 -14.15 18.55
C PRO A 390 -8.32 -15.37 19.17
N ARG A 391 -8.21 -16.48 18.44
CA ARG A 391 -7.36 -17.60 18.87
C ARG A 391 -5.91 -17.15 18.68
N HIS A 392 -5.27 -16.63 19.72
CA HIS A 392 -3.82 -16.76 19.80
C HIS A 392 -3.51 -18.25 19.96
N GLY A 393 -2.76 -18.82 19.01
CA GLY A 393 -2.23 -20.16 19.16
C GLY A 393 -1.35 -20.22 20.41
N GLY A 394 -1.69 -21.12 21.33
CA GLY A 394 -0.89 -21.40 22.54
C GLY A 394 -1.55 -20.93 23.84
N GLY A 395 -2.37 -21.81 24.43
CA GLY A 395 -2.86 -21.69 25.80
C GLY A 395 -3.41 -23.05 26.27
N PRO A 396 -3.07 -23.52 27.48
CA PRO A 396 -3.21 -24.92 27.86
C PRO A 396 -4.66 -25.24 28.20
N GLY A 397 -5.29 -26.11 27.42
CA GLY A 397 -6.65 -26.57 27.70
C GLY A 397 -7.54 -26.66 26.47
N SER A 398 -7.15 -27.46 25.49
CA SER A 398 -8.08 -27.94 24.45
C SER A 398 -7.49 -29.19 23.82
N LEU A 399 -8.23 -30.29 23.97
CA LEU A 399 -7.94 -31.67 23.55
C LEU A 399 -7.15 -31.78 22.23
N ALA A 400 -6.09 -32.58 22.30
CA ALA A 400 -5.15 -32.89 21.24
C ALA A 400 -5.85 -33.52 20.03
N GLY A 401 -5.77 -32.83 18.88
CA GLY A 401 -5.76 -33.48 17.57
C GLY A 401 -4.30 -33.78 17.20
N PRO A 402 -4.02 -34.80 16.37
CA PRO A 402 -2.69 -35.33 16.17
C PRO A 402 -1.75 -34.27 15.58
N GLU A 403 -0.58 -34.13 16.21
CA GLU A 403 0.56 -33.31 15.77
C GLU A 403 0.98 -33.72 14.35
N VAL A 404 0.71 -32.87 13.37
CA VAL A 404 1.39 -32.95 12.07
C VAL A 404 2.72 -32.19 12.20
N LYS A 405 3.77 -32.92 12.57
CA LYS A 405 5.15 -32.47 12.37
C LYS A 405 5.44 -32.42 10.86
N GLY A 406 5.76 -31.23 10.36
CA GLY A 406 6.47 -31.09 9.09
C GLY A 406 5.83 -30.16 8.07
N ARG A 407 6.26 -28.89 8.06
CA ARG A 407 6.84 -28.22 6.89
C ARG A 407 7.21 -26.78 7.27
N ALA A 408 8.51 -26.53 7.41
CA ALA A 408 9.05 -25.21 7.24
C ALA A 408 8.69 -24.72 5.82
N GLY A 409 8.05 -23.56 5.71
CA GLY A 409 7.77 -22.94 4.40
C GLY A 409 6.35 -22.43 4.14
N ALA A 410 5.46 -22.33 5.13
CA ALA A 410 4.20 -21.61 4.93
C ALA A 410 4.45 -20.10 5.08
N LYS A 411 4.41 -19.37 3.96
CA LYS A 411 4.36 -17.89 3.94
C LYS A 411 3.27 -17.43 4.92
N ARG A 412 3.68 -16.72 5.97
CA ARG A 412 2.79 -16.10 6.94
C ARG A 412 2.05 -14.99 6.19
N GLY A 413 0.85 -15.27 5.68
CA GLY A 413 0.00 -14.26 5.05
C GLY A 413 -0.15 -13.08 6.01
N ARG A 414 0.00 -11.85 5.50
CA ARG A 414 -0.18 -10.62 6.28
C ARG A 414 -1.54 -10.70 6.98
N ASP A 415 -1.55 -10.63 8.31
CA ASP A 415 -2.79 -10.47 9.07
C ASP A 415 -3.25 -9.02 8.85
N LEU A 416 -4.22 -8.83 7.96
CA LEU A 416 -4.78 -7.50 7.63
C LEU A 416 -5.62 -6.92 8.78
N THR A 417 -5.66 -7.60 9.94
CA THR A 417 -6.43 -7.21 11.12
C THR A 417 -5.55 -6.41 12.09
N GLU A 418 -5.92 -5.16 12.36
CA GLU A 418 -5.27 -4.32 13.38
C GLU A 418 -5.80 -4.66 14.80
N ALA A 419 -5.56 -5.90 15.24
CA ALA A 419 -6.17 -6.48 16.45
C ALA A 419 -5.85 -5.71 17.74
N TRP A 420 -4.68 -5.06 17.82
CA TRP A 420 -4.27 -4.24 18.96
C TRP A 420 -5.19 -3.03 19.18
N ILE A 421 -5.81 -2.50 18.12
CA ILE A 421 -6.77 -1.39 18.22
C ILE A 421 -8.04 -1.88 18.92
N TRP A 422 -8.49 -3.09 18.60
CA TRP A 422 -9.63 -3.72 19.27
C TRP A 422 -9.34 -3.98 20.74
N ASP A 423 -8.14 -4.42 21.09
CA ASP A 423 -7.73 -4.62 22.48
C ASP A 423 -7.80 -3.32 23.30
N ALA A 424 -7.22 -2.24 22.77
CA ALA A 424 -7.27 -0.92 23.39
C ALA A 424 -8.71 -0.41 23.54
N LEU A 425 -9.56 -0.64 22.52
CA LEU A 425 -10.96 -0.27 22.56
C LEU A 425 -11.73 -1.06 23.64
N ARG A 426 -11.51 -2.38 23.75
CA ARG A 426 -12.13 -3.21 24.78
C ARG A 426 -11.78 -2.75 26.19
N GLU A 427 -10.52 -2.43 26.42
CA GLU A 427 -10.06 -1.94 27.72
C GLU A 427 -10.74 -0.61 28.08
N ARG A 428 -10.82 0.33 27.12
CA ARG A 428 -11.52 1.61 27.32
C ARG A 428 -13.02 1.43 27.55
N ILE A 429 -13.67 0.46 26.89
CA ILE A 429 -15.08 0.12 27.15
C ILE A 429 -15.24 -0.39 28.59
N ALA A 430 -14.37 -1.32 29.03
CA ALA A 430 -14.41 -1.87 30.39
C ALA A 430 -14.17 -0.79 31.47
N ARG A 431 -13.20 0.11 31.27
CA ARG A 431 -12.93 1.23 32.19
C ARG A 431 -14.12 2.19 32.32
N ARG A 432 -14.78 2.53 31.20
CA ARG A 432 -15.98 3.39 31.21
C ARG A 432 -17.16 2.75 31.92
N GLU A 433 -17.37 1.46 31.70
CA GLU A 433 -18.42 0.70 32.39
C GLU A 433 -18.15 0.60 33.90
N ALA A 434 -16.89 0.44 34.32
CA ALA A 434 -16.51 0.46 35.73
C ALA A 434 -16.75 1.84 36.36
N ALA A 435 -16.40 2.93 35.67
CA ALA A 435 -16.67 4.30 36.12
C ALA A 435 -18.17 4.59 36.28
N ASN A 436 -19.00 4.16 35.31
CA ASN A 436 -20.46 4.33 35.37
C ASN A 436 -21.15 3.50 36.47
N LYS A 437 -20.48 2.50 37.06
CA LYS A 437 -20.99 1.73 38.20
C LYS A 437 -20.61 2.33 39.55
N LEU A 438 -19.62 3.23 39.56
CA LEU A 438 -19.12 3.93 40.73
C LEU A 438 -19.75 5.32 40.90
N ALA A 439 -20.22 5.92 39.81
CA ALA A 439 -21.07 7.11 39.78
C ALA A 439 -22.54 6.72 39.96
#